data_AF-A0A292QQM3-F1
#
_entry.id   AF-A0A292QQM3-F1
#
_cell.length_a   1.000
_cell.length_b   1.000
_cell.length_c   1.000
_cell.angle_alpha   90.00
_cell.angle_beta   90.00
_cell.angle_gamma   90.00
#
_symmetry.space_group_name_H-M   'P 1'
#
loop_
_entity.id
_entity.type
_entity.pdbx_description
1 polymer ?
#
loop_
_entity_poly.entity_id
_entity_poly.type
_entity_poly.pdbx_seq_one_letter_code
_entity_poly.pdbx_strand_id
1 'polypeptide(L)' 'MDQIIKIAWELNENTDNRYKLVYEIAELAKKLVDETQMKKARDEFGFEEAASDSAYKKENPVEHAIMVKASESDDTELVG' A
#
# COMPACT_ATOMS: atom_id res chain seq x y z
N MET A 1 -20.31 -5.16 -1.01
CA MET A 1 -19.37 -4.30 -0.26
C MET A 1 -18.05 -4.36 -1.00
N ASP A 2 -17.41 -3.22 -1.24
CA ASP A 2 -16.10 -3.17 -1.91
C ASP A 2 -15.08 -4.00 -1.10
N GLN A 3 -14.22 -4.75 -1.78
CA GLN A 3 -13.27 -5.68 -1.14
C GLN A 3 -12.31 -4.93 -0.21
N ILE A 4 -11.88 -3.72 -0.61
CA ILE A 4 -11.05 -2.86 0.22
C ILE A 4 -11.79 -2.42 1.49
N ILE A 5 -13.08 -2.10 1.38
CA ILE A 5 -13.88 -1.70 2.55
C ILE A 5 -13.96 -2.85 3.55
N LYS A 6 -14.12 -4.09 3.06
CA LYS A 6 -14.14 -5.28 3.93
C LYS A 6 -12.82 -5.46 4.68
N ILE A 7 -11.68 -5.36 3.99
CA ILE A 7 -10.35 -5.51 4.59
C ILE A 7 -10.09 -4.39 5.61
N ALA A 8 -10.44 -3.15 5.27
CA ALA A 8 -10.28 -2.02 6.18
C ALA A 8 -11.14 -2.16 7.45
N TRP A 9 -12.33 -2.76 7.32
CA TRP A 9 -13.18 -3.10 8.47
C TRP A 9 -12.54 -4.16 9.36
N GLU A 10 -12.07 -5.27 8.80
CA GLU A 10 -11.41 -6.35 9.55
C GLU A 10 -10.17 -5.84 10.30
N LEU A 11 -9.31 -5.05 9.65
CA LEU A 11 -8.17 -4.39 10.29
C LEU A 11 -8.58 -3.48 11.46
N ASN A 12 -9.67 -2.74 11.29
CA ASN A 12 -10.18 -1.84 12.32
C ASN A 12 -10.81 -2.58 13.51
N GLU A 13 -11.37 -3.78 13.30
CA GLU A 13 -11.89 -4.64 14.38
C GLU A 13 -10.78 -5.38 15.13
N ASN A 14 -9.71 -5.76 14.42
CA ASN A 14 -8.59 -6.53 14.96
C ASN A 14 -7.45 -5.67 15.55
N THR A 15 -7.62 -4.35 15.62
CA THR A 15 -6.61 -3.45 16.21
C THR A 15 -7.00 -2.97 17.60
N ASP A 16 -6.04 -3.00 18.53
CA ASP A 16 -6.22 -2.44 19.87
C ASP A 16 -6.32 -0.90 19.85
N ASN A 17 -5.74 -0.26 18.84
CA ASN A 17 -5.69 1.20 18.74
C ASN A 17 -5.92 1.67 17.31
N ARG A 18 -7.16 2.07 17.04
CA ARG A 18 -7.62 2.58 15.74
C ARG A 18 -6.86 3.81 15.25
N TYR A 19 -6.46 4.70 16.15
CA TYR A 19 -5.69 5.89 15.75
C TYR A 19 -4.27 5.53 15.33
N LYS A 20 -3.65 4.55 16.01
CA LYS A 20 -2.35 4.02 15.62
C LYS A 20 -2.43 3.34 14.25
N LEU A 21 -3.46 2.53 14.01
CA LEU A 21 -3.70 1.90 12.70
C LEU A 21 -3.80 2.93 11.58
N VAL A 22 -4.58 3.99 11.76
CA VAL A 22 -4.70 5.08 10.75
C VAL A 22 -3.36 5.75 10.50
N TYR A 23 -2.57 6.00 11.54
CA TYR A 23 -1.24 6.59 11.40
C TYR A 23 -0.29 5.69 10.60
N GLU A 24 -0.26 4.39 10.90
CA GLU A 24 0.57 3.42 10.19
C GLU A 24 0.19 3.30 8.71
N ILE A 25 -1.11 3.25 8.40
CA ILE A 25 -1.60 3.25 7.01
C ILE A 25 -1.18 4.53 6.28
N ALA A 26 -1.29 5.70 6.93
CA ALA A 26 -0.89 6.97 6.33
C ALA A 26 0.63 7.03 6.09
N GLU A 27 1.44 6.50 7.01
CA GLU A 27 2.89 6.43 6.86
C GLU A 27 3.29 5.50 5.70
N LEU A 28 2.66 4.33 5.58
CA LEU A 28 2.86 3.39 4.47
C LEU A 28 2.45 4.02 3.13
N ALA A 29 1.28 4.66 3.06
CA ALA A 29 0.81 5.32 1.85
C ALA A 29 1.78 6.43 1.40
N LYS A 30 2.34 7.20 2.35
CA LYS A 30 3.36 8.20 2.06
C LYS A 30 4.63 7.57 1.48
N LYS A 31 5.15 6.50 2.08
CA LYS A 31 6.33 5.78 1.57
C LYS A 31 6.12 5.29 0.14
N LEU A 32 4.95 4.71 -0.15
CA LEU A 32 4.60 4.25 -1.51
C LEU A 32 4.59 5.39 -2.53
N VAL A 33 4.08 6.57 -2.15
CA VAL A 33 4.10 7.77 -2.99
C VAL A 33 5.53 8.26 -3.21
N ASP A 34 6.32 8.36 -2.14
CA ASP A 34 7.70 8.84 -2.20
C ASP A 34 8.56 7.93 -3.09
N GLU A 35 8.44 6.59 -2.95
CA GLU A 35 9.11 5.61 -3.81
C GLU A 35 8.68 5.74 -5.28
N THR A 36 7.39 5.94 -5.53
CA THR A 36 6.88 6.12 -6.90
C THR A 36 7.42 7.41 -7.52
N GLN A 37 7.53 8.49 -6.75
CA GLN A 37 8.12 9.75 -7.23
C GLN A 37 9.63 9.61 -7.49
N MET A 38 10.36 8.91 -6.62
CA MET A 38 11.79 8.63 -6.83
C MET A 38 12.04 7.78 -8.07
N LYS A 39 11.22 6.75 -8.31
CA LYS A 39 11.29 5.92 -9.52
C LYS A 39 11.03 6.75 -10.77
N LYS A 40 9.98 7.58 -10.77
CA LYS A 40 9.70 8.51 -11.87
C LYS A 40 10.85 9.47 -12.16
N ALA A 41 11.43 10.07 -11.12
CA ALA A 41 12.57 10.97 -11.28
C ALA A 41 13.82 10.27 -11.84
N ARG A 42 13.99 8.97 -11.55
CA ARG A 42 15.06 8.13 -12.07
C ARG A 42 14.82 7.72 -13.53
N ASP A 43 13.58 7.37 -13.87
CA ASP A 43 13.19 6.98 -15.23
C ASP A 43 13.25 8.17 -16.20
N GLU A 44 12.90 9.38 -15.73
CA GLU A 44 12.98 10.61 -16.52
C GLU A 44 14.43 11.05 -16.85
N PHE A 45 15.42 10.52 -16.11
CA PHE A 45 16.85 10.76 -16.35
C PHE A 45 17.52 9.67 -17.20
N GLY A 46 16.82 8.57 -17.52
CA GLY A 46 17.36 7.40 -18.20
C GLY A 46 16.55 6.99 -19.42
N PHE A 47 16.89 7.56 -20.58
CA PHE A 47 16.72 7.07 -21.96
C PHE A 47 15.39 6.39 -22.37
N GLU A 48 14.75 6.97 -23.38
CA GLU A 48 13.59 6.48 -24.15
C GLU A 48 13.70 5.02 -24.63
N GLU A 49 13.36 3.99 -23.84
CA GLU A 49 12.98 2.67 -24.41
C GLU A 49 12.29 1.69 -23.42
N ALA A 50 11.30 2.13 -22.64
CA ALA A 50 10.46 1.19 -21.87
C ALA A 50 9.07 1.73 -21.54
N ALA A 51 8.42 2.41 -22.49
CA ALA A 51 7.06 2.92 -22.32
C ALA A 51 5.96 1.84 -22.57
N SER A 52 6.19 0.58 -22.19
CA SER A 52 5.21 -0.49 -22.44
C SER A 52 4.80 -1.34 -21.23
N ASP A 53 5.09 -0.93 -19.98
CA ASP A 53 4.61 -1.66 -18.79
C ASP A 53 3.91 -0.77 -17.74
N SER A 54 3.67 0.52 -18.03
CA SER A 54 3.00 1.44 -17.10
C SER A 54 1.48 1.22 -16.99
N ALA A 55 0.99 0.02 -17.32
CA ALA A 55 -0.40 -0.40 -17.15
C ALA A 55 -0.63 -1.20 -15.86
N TYR A 56 0.34 -1.23 -14.92
CA TYR A 56 0.00 -1.47 -13.53
C TYR A 56 -1.00 -0.38 -13.12
N LYS A 57 -2.27 -0.76 -13.05
CA LYS A 57 -3.35 0.06 -12.51
C LYS A 57 -2.78 0.75 -11.28
N LYS A 58 -2.67 2.07 -11.37
CA LYS A 58 -2.11 2.91 -10.33
C LYS A 58 -3.10 2.91 -9.18
N GLU A 59 -3.11 1.84 -8.39
CA GLU A 59 -3.95 1.70 -7.22
C GLU A 59 -3.70 2.89 -6.30
N ASN A 60 -4.77 3.34 -5.64
CA ASN A 60 -4.66 4.44 -4.71
C ASN A 60 -3.64 4.04 -3.62
N PRO A 61 -2.62 4.87 -3.33
CA PRO A 61 -1.62 4.55 -2.32
C PRO A 61 -2.19 4.17 -0.96
N VAL A 62 -3.37 4.70 -0.61
CA VAL A 62 -4.09 4.33 0.61
C VAL A 62 -4.69 2.93 0.53
N GLU A 63 -5.28 2.55 -0.60
CA GLU A 63 -5.81 1.20 -0.81
C GLU A 63 -4.69 0.16 -0.80
N HIS A 64 -3.56 0.49 -1.45
CA HIS A 64 -2.37 -0.36 -1.42
C HIS A 64 -1.81 -0.48 0.01
N ALA A 65 -1.71 0.62 0.77
CA ALA A 65 -1.28 0.57 2.16
C ALA A 65 -2.21 -0.27 3.05
N ILE A 66 -3.53 -0.21 2.83
CA ILE A 66 -4.50 -1.06 3.53
C ILE A 66 -4.24 -2.54 3.23
N MET A 67 -3.99 -2.90 1.96
CA MET A 67 -3.67 -4.28 1.59
C MET A 67 -2.37 -4.77 2.20
N VAL A 68 -1.29 -3.96 2.15
CA VAL A 68 -0.01 -4.29 2.79
C VAL A 68 -0.20 -4.51 4.29
N LYS A 69 -0.96 -3.64 4.96
CA LYS A 69 -1.19 -3.75 6.39
C LYS A 69 -1.98 -4.99 6.78
N ALA A 70 -2.92 -5.40 5.94
CA ALA A 70 -3.66 -6.65 6.11
C ALA A 70 -2.72 -7.86 5.99
N SER A 71 -1.87 -7.89 4.96
CA SER A 71 -0.90 -8.98 4.79
C SER A 71 0.09 -9.10 5.96
N GLU A 72 0.56 -7.97 6.52
CA GLU A 72 1.39 -8.00 7.73
C GLU A 72 0.69 -8.60 8.96
N SER A 73 -0.63 -8.45 9.02
CA SER A 73 -1.44 -8.96 10.13
C SER A 73 -1.71 -10.47 9.98
N ASP A 74 -1.84 -10.95 8.74
CA ASP A 74 -2.04 -12.36 8.41
C ASP A 74 -0.78 -13.21 8.63
N ASP A 75 0.42 -12.66 8.37
CA ASP A 75 1.71 -13.37 8.56
C ASP A 75 2.01 -13.71 10.04
N THR A 76 1.31 -13.07 10.98
CA THR A 76 1.45 -13.40 12.41
C THR A 76 0.85 -14.76 12.79
N GLU A 77 0.05 -15.39 11.93
CA GLU A 77 -0.58 -16.70 12.22
C GLU A 77 0.20 -17.91 11.66
N LEU A 78 1.27 -17.70 10.88
CA LEU A 78 1.98 -18.78 10.16
C LEU A 78 3.29 -19.26 10.82
N VAL A 79 3.33 -19.30 12.15
CA VAL A 79 4.36 -20.01 12.92
C VAL A 79 3.70 -21.11 13.75
N GLY A 80 3.49 -22.26 13.10
CA GLY A 80 3.18 -23.55 13.73
C GLY A 80 4.43 -24.39 13.95
#